data_AF-A0A6M1RRV1-F1
#
_entry.id   AF-A0A6M1RRV1-F1
#
_cell.length_a   1.000
_cell.length_b   1.000
_cell.length_c   1.000
_cell.angle_alpha   90.00
_cell.angle_beta   90.00
_cell.angle_gamma   90.00
#
_symmetry.space_group_name_H-M   'P 1'
#
loop_
_entity.id
_entity.type
_entity.pdbx_description
1 polymer ?
#
loop_
_entity_poly.entity_id
_entity_poly.type
_entity_poly.pdbx_seq_one_letter_code
_entity_poly.pdbx_strand_id
1 'polypeptide(L)'
;MKTMNLCLAAVAAALLAASATTQAVPIRLDTAPYIAPTTTVPGEPGNQGVGTIRSWLQALVDEYNAVNDPDLPAVQNGPAVDYTAPSGITTVVIPVAGYTYLTIHWGGKRSSDHSQAWYLGGDLTTLELVSPTGKGLSGYRLWNPVPVTRVPDGGSTLALLGIALLGVGAWARRAQNRVG
;
A
#
# COMPACT_ATOMS: atom_id res chain seq x y z
N MET A 1 46.54 -9.90 -16.63
CA MET A 1 45.52 -9.70 -15.58
C MET A 1 44.22 -9.25 -16.24
N LYS A 2 43.34 -10.20 -16.58
CA LYS A 2 42.14 -9.95 -17.43
C LYS A 2 40.85 -10.56 -16.85
N THR A 3 40.87 -10.97 -15.58
CA THR A 3 39.83 -11.81 -14.96
C THR A 3 39.06 -11.12 -13.82
N MET A 4 39.43 -9.91 -13.39
CA MET A 4 38.77 -9.21 -12.27
C MET A 4 37.54 -8.37 -12.67
N ASN A 5 37.27 -8.18 -13.97
CA ASN A 5 36.16 -7.33 -14.43
C ASN A 5 34.83 -8.07 -14.64
N LEU A 6 34.80 -9.40 -14.61
CA LEU A 6 33.56 -10.15 -14.83
C LEU A 6 32.71 -10.30 -13.55
N CYS A 7 33.32 -10.36 -12.37
CA CYS A 7 32.56 -10.55 -11.12
C CYS A 7 31.73 -9.32 -10.72
N LEU A 8 32.20 -8.10 -11.02
CA LEU A 8 31.49 -6.88 -10.64
C LEU A 8 30.24 -6.63 -11.50
N ALA A 9 30.28 -7.02 -12.78
CA ALA A 9 29.14 -6.92 -13.68
C ALA A 9 28.03 -7.95 -13.36
N ALA A 10 28.42 -9.15 -12.91
CA ALA A 10 27.47 -10.18 -12.51
C ALA A 10 26.70 -9.83 -11.22
N VAL A 11 27.36 -9.18 -10.25
CA VAL A 11 26.72 -8.76 -9.00
C VAL A 11 25.75 -7.58 -9.23
N ALA A 12 26.08 -6.65 -10.13
CA ALA A 12 25.20 -5.53 -10.46
C ALA A 12 23.94 -5.96 -11.24
N ALA A 13 24.04 -6.96 -12.12
CA ALA A 13 22.90 -7.50 -12.86
C ALA A 13 21.94 -8.33 -12.00
N ALA A 14 22.45 -9.00 -10.95
CA ALA A 14 21.61 -9.77 -10.03
C ALA A 14 20.81 -8.88 -9.06
N LEU A 15 21.35 -7.74 -8.61
CA LEU A 15 20.60 -6.78 -7.78
C LEU A 15 19.54 -5.99 -8.57
N LEU A 16 19.69 -5.87 -9.90
CA LEU A 16 18.72 -5.17 -10.74
C LEU A 16 17.50 -6.03 -11.11
N ALA A 17 17.55 -7.34 -10.91
CA ALA A 17 16.50 -8.28 -11.30
C ALA A 17 15.44 -8.54 -10.20
N ALA A 18 15.58 -7.94 -9.02
CA ALA A 18 14.73 -8.23 -7.86
C ALA A 18 13.52 -7.28 -7.67
N SER A 19 13.33 -6.28 -8.53
CA SER A 19 12.30 -5.24 -8.34
C SER A 19 11.29 -5.22 -9.48
N ALA A 20 10.50 -6.28 -9.60
CA ALA A 20 9.24 -6.24 -10.32
C ALA A 20 8.31 -7.39 -9.89
N THR A 21 7.96 -7.47 -8.61
CA THR A 21 6.67 -8.06 -8.26
C THR A 21 5.61 -6.98 -8.44
N THR A 22 5.11 -6.84 -9.68
CA THR A 22 3.78 -6.25 -9.89
C THR A 22 2.79 -7.14 -9.13
N GLN A 23 2.50 -6.78 -7.88
CA GLN A 23 1.47 -7.46 -7.08
C GLN A 23 0.17 -7.44 -7.86
N ALA A 24 -0.52 -8.58 -7.87
CA ALA A 24 -1.83 -8.71 -8.47
C ALA A 24 -2.80 -7.75 -7.75
N VAL A 25 -3.43 -6.91 -8.54
CA VAL A 25 -4.38 -5.91 -8.10
C VAL A 25 -5.76 -6.29 -8.65
N PRO A 26 -6.87 -6.19 -7.89
CA PRO A 26 -7.01 -5.73 -6.50
C PRO A 26 -6.83 -6.84 -5.44
N ILE A 27 -6.51 -6.46 -4.20
CA ILE A 27 -6.32 -7.38 -3.06
C ILE A 27 -7.45 -7.20 -2.06
N ARG A 28 -8.08 -8.31 -1.63
CA ARG A 28 -9.09 -8.29 -0.56
C ARG A 28 -8.43 -8.43 0.80
N LEU A 29 -8.72 -7.48 1.68
CA LEU A 29 -8.10 -7.34 3.00
C LEU A 29 -8.97 -7.92 4.12
N ASP A 30 -10.29 -7.93 3.97
CA ASP A 30 -11.25 -8.44 4.97
C ASP A 30 -11.38 -9.98 4.99
N THR A 31 -10.31 -10.70 4.68
CA THR A 31 -10.30 -12.17 4.61
C THR A 31 -9.10 -12.75 5.33
N ALA A 32 -9.21 -14.01 5.77
CA ALA A 32 -8.07 -14.73 6.32
C ALA A 32 -6.90 -14.73 5.30
N PRO A 33 -5.65 -14.54 5.75
CA PRO A 33 -5.19 -14.58 7.14
C PRO A 33 -5.28 -13.25 7.90
N TYR A 34 -5.78 -12.16 7.33
CA TYR A 34 -5.67 -10.81 7.91
C TYR A 34 -6.73 -10.48 8.97
N ILE A 35 -7.73 -11.36 9.17
CA ILE A 35 -8.80 -11.21 10.16
C ILE A 35 -8.83 -12.36 11.17
N ALA A 36 -9.53 -12.13 12.28
CA ALA A 36 -9.86 -13.14 13.28
C ALA A 36 -10.48 -14.42 12.66
N PRO A 37 -10.16 -15.62 13.19
CA PRO A 37 -9.39 -15.85 14.42
C PRO A 37 -7.87 -15.84 14.25
N THR A 38 -7.36 -15.56 13.04
CA THR A 38 -5.92 -15.60 12.75
C THR A 38 -5.20 -14.37 13.33
N THR A 39 -5.85 -13.21 13.33
CA THR A 39 -5.35 -11.95 13.87
C THR A 39 -6.28 -11.38 14.94
N THR A 40 -5.93 -10.22 15.49
CA THR A 40 -6.79 -9.48 16.43
C THR A 40 -7.83 -8.59 15.72
N VAL A 41 -7.72 -8.42 14.40
CA VAL A 41 -8.61 -7.55 13.64
C VAL A 41 -9.96 -8.26 13.43
N PRO A 42 -11.08 -7.66 13.84
CA PRO A 42 -12.38 -8.28 13.65
C PRO A 42 -12.71 -8.37 12.15
N GLY A 43 -13.41 -9.42 11.73
CA GLY A 43 -13.88 -9.56 10.34
C GLY A 43 -14.85 -8.47 9.92
N GLU A 44 -15.49 -7.79 10.88
CA GLU A 44 -16.41 -6.68 10.67
C GLU A 44 -16.08 -5.51 11.58
N PRO A 45 -16.21 -4.26 11.11
CA PRO A 45 -16.08 -3.07 11.94
C PRO A 45 -17.24 -2.96 12.93
N GLY A 46 -16.99 -2.42 14.13
CA GLY A 46 -18.02 -2.32 15.18
C GLY A 46 -19.19 -1.37 14.85
N ASN A 47 -19.02 -0.47 13.88
CA ASN A 47 -20.07 0.36 13.28
C ASN A 47 -19.57 1.00 11.98
N GLN A 48 -20.48 1.60 11.22
CA GLN A 48 -20.19 2.24 9.92
C GLN A 48 -19.73 3.71 10.04
N GLY A 49 -19.38 4.19 11.24
CA GLY A 49 -18.81 5.52 11.44
C GLY A 49 -17.44 5.66 10.78
N VAL A 50 -17.17 6.82 10.19
CA VAL A 50 -15.93 7.07 9.40
C VAL A 50 -14.67 6.72 10.19
N GLY A 51 -14.56 7.16 11.44
CA GLY A 51 -13.42 6.85 12.30
C GLY A 51 -13.26 5.36 12.60
N THR A 52 -14.37 4.65 12.81
CA THR A 52 -14.38 3.19 13.05
C THR A 52 -13.90 2.44 11.81
N ILE A 53 -14.44 2.78 10.64
CA ILE A 53 -14.07 2.14 9.38
C ILE A 53 -12.61 2.42 9.02
N ARG A 54 -12.15 3.66 9.23
CA ARG A 54 -10.75 4.03 9.00
C ARG A 54 -9.80 3.23 9.89
N SER A 55 -10.10 3.12 11.19
CA SER A 55 -9.26 2.37 12.12
C SER A 55 -9.26 0.87 11.82
N TRP A 56 -10.42 0.32 11.44
CA TRP A 56 -10.53 -1.07 10.99
C TRP A 56 -9.71 -1.33 9.72
N LEU A 57 -9.85 -0.49 8.69
CA LEU A 57 -9.08 -0.59 7.45
C LEU A 57 -7.57 -0.45 7.71
N GLN A 58 -7.15 0.50 8.56
CA GLN A 58 -5.75 0.65 8.93
C GLN A 58 -5.21 -0.60 9.61
N ALA A 59 -5.96 -1.21 10.53
CA ALA A 59 -5.53 -2.44 11.19
C ALA A 59 -5.37 -3.60 10.19
N LEU A 60 -6.27 -3.72 9.20
CA LEU A 60 -6.12 -4.71 8.11
C LEU A 60 -4.86 -4.47 7.27
N VAL A 61 -4.55 -3.20 6.96
CA VAL A 61 -3.32 -2.83 6.26
C VAL A 61 -2.08 -3.19 7.08
N ASP A 62 -2.09 -2.91 8.39
CA ASP A 62 -0.98 -3.23 9.28
C ASP A 62 -0.74 -4.74 9.36
N GLU A 63 -1.79 -5.55 9.46
CA GLU A 63 -1.69 -7.03 9.45
C GLU A 63 -1.22 -7.56 8.10
N TYR A 64 -1.65 -6.96 6.98
CA TYR A 64 -1.14 -7.31 5.67
C TYR A 64 0.37 -7.03 5.58
N ASN A 65 0.81 -5.83 5.98
CA ASN A 65 2.21 -5.42 5.92
C ASN A 65 3.11 -6.22 6.87
N ALA A 66 2.57 -6.73 7.99
CA ALA A 66 3.32 -7.57 8.91
C ALA A 66 3.84 -8.87 8.27
N VAL A 67 3.22 -9.34 7.18
CA VAL A 67 3.53 -10.64 6.56
C VAL A 67 3.81 -10.57 5.05
N ASN A 68 3.61 -9.42 4.39
CA ASN A 68 3.83 -9.26 2.96
C ASN A 68 4.79 -8.09 2.67
N ASP A 69 5.63 -8.26 1.64
CA ASP A 69 6.50 -7.22 1.07
C ASP A 69 6.22 -7.18 -0.46
N PRO A 70 5.95 -6.02 -1.10
CA PRO A 70 5.89 -4.66 -0.54
C PRO A 70 4.72 -4.35 0.40
N ASP A 71 4.99 -3.41 1.31
CA ASP A 71 4.03 -2.78 2.21
C ASP A 71 3.02 -1.92 1.46
N LEU A 72 1.76 -1.98 1.90
CA LEU A 72 0.69 -1.08 1.50
C LEU A 72 0.78 0.25 2.27
N PRO A 73 0.46 1.38 1.63
CA PRO A 73 0.59 2.71 2.27
C PRO A 73 -0.46 2.96 3.38
N ALA A 74 -0.13 3.72 4.41
CA ALA A 74 -1.08 4.04 5.48
C ALA A 74 -2.35 4.77 4.98
N VAL A 75 -3.47 4.60 5.67
CA VAL A 75 -4.79 5.14 5.32
C VAL A 75 -4.97 6.57 5.86
N GLN A 76 -5.38 7.50 5.00
CA GLN A 76 -5.66 8.89 5.39
C GLN A 76 -6.82 8.99 6.41
N ASN A 77 -6.84 10.06 7.22
CA ASN A 77 -7.82 10.27 8.30
C ASN A 77 -9.28 10.51 7.85
N GLY A 78 -9.55 10.49 6.55
CA GLY A 78 -10.91 10.62 6.01
C GLY A 78 -11.02 10.03 4.61
N PRO A 79 -12.24 9.60 4.22
CA PRO A 79 -12.48 9.10 2.89
C PRO A 79 -12.44 10.27 1.90
N ALA A 80 -11.91 10.01 0.72
CA ALA A 80 -11.96 10.95 -0.39
C ALA A 80 -13.37 10.95 -1.05
N VAL A 81 -14.08 9.83 -0.97
CA VAL A 81 -15.49 9.71 -1.35
C VAL A 81 -16.23 8.95 -0.27
N ASP A 82 -17.36 9.49 0.18
CA ASP A 82 -18.31 8.80 1.06
C ASP A 82 -19.68 8.77 0.38
N TYR A 83 -20.09 7.58 -0.05
CA TYR A 83 -21.32 7.38 -0.80
C TYR A 83 -22.31 6.56 0.03
N THR A 84 -23.53 7.09 0.14
CA THR A 84 -24.69 6.36 0.67
C THR A 84 -25.54 5.87 -0.49
N ALA A 85 -25.78 4.56 -0.51
CA ALA A 85 -26.53 3.93 -1.60
C ALA A 85 -28.05 4.00 -1.40
N PRO A 86 -28.83 4.09 -2.49
CA PRO A 86 -30.24 3.77 -2.44
C PRO A 86 -30.42 2.26 -2.17
N SER A 87 -31.57 1.91 -1.59
CA SER A 87 -31.86 0.53 -1.21
C SER A 87 -31.96 -0.42 -2.42
N GLY A 88 -31.60 -1.70 -2.20
CA GLY A 88 -31.86 -2.78 -3.15
C GLY A 88 -30.77 -3.03 -4.19
N ILE A 89 -29.67 -2.28 -4.20
CA ILE A 89 -28.53 -2.54 -5.11
C ILE A 89 -27.75 -3.77 -4.62
N THR A 90 -27.71 -4.84 -5.40
CA THR A 90 -26.95 -6.07 -5.05
C THR A 90 -25.72 -6.30 -5.92
N THR A 91 -25.62 -5.60 -7.06
CA THR A 91 -24.45 -5.56 -7.94
C THR A 91 -24.14 -4.10 -8.25
N VAL A 92 -22.88 -3.71 -8.12
CA VAL A 92 -22.43 -2.33 -8.34
C VAL A 92 -21.08 -2.30 -9.06
N VAL A 93 -20.94 -1.39 -10.01
CA VAL A 93 -19.66 -1.05 -10.64
C VAL A 93 -19.22 0.29 -10.09
N ILE A 94 -18.10 0.31 -9.36
CA ILE A 94 -17.60 1.52 -8.70
C ILE A 94 -16.42 2.07 -9.49
N PRO A 95 -16.39 3.36 -9.85
CA PRO A 95 -15.19 4.01 -10.37
C PRO A 95 -14.17 4.17 -9.25
N VAL A 96 -12.99 3.56 -9.43
CA VAL A 96 -11.92 3.49 -8.41
C VAL A 96 -10.61 4.14 -8.86
N ALA A 97 -10.59 4.70 -10.07
CA ALA A 97 -9.42 5.37 -10.62
C ALA A 97 -8.90 6.47 -9.67
N GLY A 98 -7.61 6.39 -9.32
CA GLY A 98 -6.93 7.37 -8.48
C GLY A 98 -7.10 7.18 -6.97
N TYR A 99 -7.81 6.13 -6.53
CA TYR A 99 -7.96 5.79 -5.12
C TYR A 99 -7.12 4.56 -4.76
N THR A 100 -6.71 4.45 -3.49
CA THR A 100 -5.85 3.36 -3.03
C THR A 100 -6.63 2.27 -2.31
N TYR A 101 -7.71 2.62 -1.62
CA TYR A 101 -8.54 1.65 -0.92
C TYR A 101 -10.03 1.86 -1.21
N LEU A 102 -10.77 0.77 -1.13
CA LEU A 102 -12.24 0.76 -1.15
C LEU A 102 -12.73 0.00 0.08
N THR A 103 -13.65 0.61 0.82
CA THR A 103 -14.47 -0.11 1.80
C THR A 103 -15.92 -0.06 1.35
N ILE A 104 -16.60 -1.19 1.38
CA ILE A 104 -18.01 -1.30 1.00
C ILE A 104 -18.80 -1.88 2.17
N HIS A 105 -20.07 -1.51 2.27
CA HIS A 105 -20.97 -2.03 3.27
C HIS A 105 -22.30 -2.48 2.67
N TRP A 106 -22.62 -3.75 2.89
CA TRP A 106 -23.86 -4.41 2.50
C TRP A 106 -24.73 -4.66 3.74
N GLY A 107 -26.05 -4.60 3.57
CA GLY A 107 -27.01 -4.76 4.66
C GLY A 107 -27.37 -3.42 5.29
N GLY A 108 -27.86 -3.42 6.53
CA GLY A 108 -28.13 -2.18 7.24
C GLY A 108 -28.67 -2.41 8.65
N LYS A 109 -28.29 -1.55 9.59
CA LYS A 109 -28.72 -1.35 11.00
C LYS A 109 -28.97 -2.57 11.92
N ARG A 110 -29.18 -3.81 11.46
CA ARG A 110 -29.48 -4.97 12.31
C ARG A 110 -28.85 -6.26 11.76
N SER A 111 -27.76 -6.65 12.41
CA SER A 111 -27.22 -8.02 12.59
C SER A 111 -26.88 -8.86 11.36
N SER A 112 -26.94 -8.31 10.15
CA SER A 112 -26.50 -8.98 8.91
C SER A 112 -25.72 -7.99 8.03
N ASP A 113 -24.98 -7.14 8.71
CA ASP A 113 -24.11 -6.13 8.16
C ASP A 113 -22.83 -6.81 7.69
N HIS A 114 -22.44 -6.57 6.44
CA HIS A 114 -21.21 -7.13 5.88
C HIS A 114 -20.38 -6.02 5.26
N SER A 115 -19.18 -5.82 5.78
CA SER A 115 -18.21 -4.87 5.28
C SER A 115 -17.05 -5.59 4.63
N GLN A 116 -16.64 -5.07 3.48
CA GLN A 116 -15.47 -5.58 2.75
C GLN A 116 -14.47 -4.46 2.54
N ALA A 117 -13.20 -4.82 2.43
CA ALA A 117 -12.10 -3.89 2.27
C ALA A 117 -11.16 -4.40 1.17
N TRP A 118 -10.78 -3.51 0.27
CA TRP A 118 -9.81 -3.80 -0.79
C TRP A 118 -8.70 -2.77 -0.82
N TYR A 119 -7.48 -3.26 -1.08
CA TYR A 119 -6.43 -2.47 -1.68
C TYR A 119 -6.59 -2.50 -3.21
N LEU A 120 -6.71 -1.32 -3.80
CA LEU A 120 -7.11 -1.14 -5.18
C LEU A 120 -5.97 -1.15 -6.18
N GLY A 121 -4.74 -0.81 -5.76
CA GLY A 121 -3.45 -0.81 -6.50
C GLY A 121 -3.44 -0.44 -8.00
N GLY A 122 -2.26 -0.43 -8.61
CA GLY A 122 -2.10 -0.41 -10.08
C GLY A 122 -2.90 0.68 -10.83
N ASP A 123 -3.32 0.34 -12.06
CA ASP A 123 -4.09 1.22 -12.97
C ASP A 123 -5.59 0.86 -13.00
N LEU A 124 -6.12 0.29 -11.91
CA LEU A 124 -7.52 -0.15 -11.85
C LEU A 124 -8.46 1.07 -11.94
N THR A 125 -9.38 1.05 -12.90
CA THR A 125 -10.31 2.18 -13.13
C THR A 125 -11.70 1.92 -12.58
N THR A 126 -12.15 0.66 -12.59
CA THR A 126 -13.47 0.24 -12.09
C THR A 126 -13.35 -1.09 -11.35
N LEU A 127 -14.24 -1.30 -10.38
CA LEU A 127 -14.38 -2.57 -9.69
C LEU A 127 -15.86 -2.95 -9.60
N GLU A 128 -16.20 -4.11 -10.17
CA GLU A 128 -17.54 -4.70 -10.06
C GLU A 128 -17.62 -5.58 -8.82
N LEU A 129 -18.67 -5.37 -8.02
CA LEU A 129 -18.88 -6.04 -6.76
C LEU A 129 -20.30 -6.58 -6.66
N VAL A 130 -20.40 -7.80 -6.15
CA VAL A 130 -21.66 -8.50 -5.92
C VAL A 130 -21.82 -8.74 -4.43
N SER A 131 -23.03 -8.48 -3.92
CA SER A 131 -23.37 -8.72 -2.53
C SER A 131 -23.13 -10.18 -2.14
N PRO A 132 -22.27 -10.45 -1.15
CA PRO A 132 -21.96 -11.83 -0.75
C PRO A 132 -23.11 -12.52 -0.02
N THR A 133 -24.07 -11.76 0.49
CA THR A 133 -25.20 -12.25 1.30
C THR A 133 -26.55 -11.95 0.67
N GLY A 134 -26.57 -11.46 -0.59
CA GLY A 134 -27.78 -11.00 -1.27
C GLY A 134 -28.41 -9.74 -0.63
N LYS A 135 -27.71 -9.09 0.29
CA LYS A 135 -28.15 -7.84 0.92
C LYS A 135 -27.86 -6.64 0.04
N GLY A 136 -28.74 -5.64 0.08
CA GLY A 136 -28.52 -4.39 -0.65
C GLY A 136 -27.31 -3.62 -0.12
N LEU A 137 -26.64 -2.89 -1.02
CA LEU A 137 -25.61 -1.93 -0.71
C LEU A 137 -26.18 -0.84 0.20
N SER A 138 -25.52 -0.55 1.30
CA SER A 138 -25.81 0.62 2.15
C SER A 138 -24.90 1.80 1.80
N GLY A 139 -23.67 1.52 1.41
CA GLY A 139 -22.73 2.57 1.02
C GLY A 139 -21.34 2.04 0.74
N TYR A 140 -20.50 2.91 0.21
CA TYR A 140 -19.08 2.63 0.01
C TYR A 140 -18.26 3.90 0.26
N ARG A 141 -16.98 3.70 0.55
CA ARG A 141 -16.01 4.78 0.74
C ARG A 141 -14.71 4.48 0.00
N LEU A 142 -14.17 5.49 -0.65
CA LEU A 142 -12.88 5.44 -1.31
C LEU A 142 -11.86 6.23 -0.49
N TRP A 143 -10.68 5.66 -0.31
CA TRP A 143 -9.65 6.22 0.55
C TRP A 143 -8.36 6.43 -0.20
N ASN A 144 -7.70 7.53 0.13
CA ASN A 144 -6.37 7.86 -0.33
C ASN A 144 -5.34 7.47 0.74
N PRO A 145 -4.09 7.27 0.33
CA PRO A 145 -3.03 7.01 1.27
C PRO A 145 -2.66 8.32 1.98
N VAL A 146 -2.07 8.20 3.17
CA VAL A 146 -1.39 9.35 3.78
C VAL A 146 -0.32 9.83 2.81
N PRO A 147 -0.31 11.12 2.43
CA PRO A 147 0.75 11.66 1.59
C PRO A 147 2.09 11.47 2.31
N VAL A 148 2.92 10.58 1.80
CA VAL A 148 4.32 10.53 2.21
C VAL A 148 5.01 11.71 1.55
N THR A 149 5.31 12.75 2.33
CA THR A 149 6.33 13.72 1.91
C THR A 149 7.62 12.92 1.80
N ARG A 150 8.02 12.56 0.58
CA ARG A 150 9.22 11.73 0.35
C ARG A 150 10.40 12.37 1.09
N VAL A 151 10.88 11.67 2.12
CA VAL A 151 12.22 11.87 2.67
C VAL A 151 13.18 11.36 1.59
N PRO A 152 14.31 12.04 1.33
CA PRO A 152 15.19 11.73 0.21
C PRO A 152 15.45 10.24 0.05
N ASP A 153 14.98 9.74 -1.08
CA ASP A 153 14.99 8.36 -1.54
C ASP A 153 16.44 7.85 -1.47
N GLY A 154 16.70 6.57 -1.15
CA GLY A 154 18.05 6.04 -0.92
C GLY A 154 19.10 6.35 -2.01
N GLY A 155 18.66 6.65 -3.24
CA GLY A 155 19.52 7.18 -4.31
C GLY A 155 20.13 8.56 -4.01
N SER A 156 19.38 9.46 -3.37
CA SER A 156 19.86 10.77 -2.90
C SER A 156 20.92 10.61 -1.80
N THR A 157 20.71 9.65 -0.89
CA THR A 157 21.67 9.33 0.18
C THR A 157 22.98 8.79 -0.39
N LEU A 158 22.90 7.91 -1.40
CA LEU A 158 24.07 7.40 -2.11
C LEU A 158 24.76 8.50 -2.95
N ALA A 159 24.01 9.40 -3.57
CA ALA A 159 24.57 10.54 -4.30
C ALA A 159 25.31 11.49 -3.36
N LEU A 160 24.74 11.81 -2.21
CA LEU A 160 25.38 12.63 -1.18
C LEU A 160 26.63 11.94 -0.60
N LEU A 161 26.56 10.63 -0.34
CA LEU A 161 27.72 9.85 0.09
C LEU A 161 28.82 9.83 -0.97
N GLY A 162 28.45 9.66 -2.25
CA GLY A 162 29.39 9.73 -3.37
C GLY A 162 30.07 11.08 -3.49
N ILE A 163 29.32 12.18 -3.37
CA ILE A 163 29.86 13.55 -3.38
C ILE A 163 30.79 13.78 -2.17
N ALA A 164 30.40 13.32 -0.99
CA ALA A 164 31.23 13.44 0.22
C ALA A 164 32.57 12.70 0.08
N LEU A 165 32.55 11.47 -0.45
CA LEU A 165 33.76 10.68 -0.66
C LEU A 165 34.67 11.28 -1.73
N LEU A 166 34.12 11.87 -2.80
CA LEU A 166 34.88 12.62 -3.80
C LEU A 166 35.56 13.85 -3.18
N GLY A 167 34.86 14.58 -2.31
CA GLY A 167 35.41 15.72 -1.57
C GLY A 167 36.59 15.33 -0.66
N VAL A 168 36.45 14.25 0.10
CA VAL A 168 37.52 13.73 0.97
C VAL A 168 38.73 13.25 0.14
N GLY A 169 38.49 12.55 -0.98
CA GLY A 169 39.55 12.09 -1.87
C GLY A 169 40.34 13.25 -2.50
N ALA A 170 39.68 14.33 -2.90
CA ALA A 170 40.33 15.52 -3.43
C ALA A 170 41.17 16.26 -2.36
N TRP A 171 40.66 16.33 -1.13
CA TRP A 171 41.40 16.93 -0.01
C TRP A 171 42.65 16.13 0.36
N ALA A 172 42.54 14.80 0.44
CA ALA A 172 43.67 13.93 0.78
C ALA A 172 44.82 14.03 -0.24
N ARG A 173 44.51 14.09 -1.54
CA ARG A 173 45.53 14.31 -2.59
C ARG A 173 46.21 15.67 -2.45
N ARG A 174 45.46 16.71 -2.10
CA ARG A 174 46.01 18.05 -1.90
C ARG A 174 46.90 18.14 -0.67
N ALA A 175 46.60 17.37 0.38
CA ALA A 175 47.43 17.29 1.58
C ALA A 175 48.76 16.57 1.31
N GLN A 176 48.74 15.48 0.54
CA GLN A 176 49.96 14.75 0.16
C GLN A 176 50.92 15.57 -0.71
N ASN A 177 50.38 16.38 -1.64
CA ASN A 177 51.18 17.25 -2.50
C ASN A 177 51.78 18.49 -1.78
N ARG A 178 51.50 18.69 -0.49
CA ARG A 178 52.07 19.78 0.33
C ARG A 178 53.20 19.33 1.25
N VAL A 179 53.49 18.03 1.30
CA VAL A 179 54.52 17.44 2.18
C VAL A 179 55.70 16.87 1.36
N GLY A 180 55.78 17.20 0.05
CA GLY A 180 56.93 16.93 -0.81
C GLY A 180 57.48 18.23 -1.38
#